data_AF-A0A8D8CKQ5-F1
#
_entry.id   AF-A0A8D8CKQ5-F1
#
_cell.length_a   1.000
_cell.length_b   1.000
_cell.length_c   1.000
_cell.angle_alpha   90.00
_cell.angle_beta   90.00
_cell.angle_gamma   90.00
#
_symmetry.space_group_name_H-M   'P 1'
#
loop_
_entity.id
_entity.type
_entity.pdbx_description
1 polymer ?
#
loop_
_entity_poly.entity_id
_entity_poly.type
_entity_poly.pdbx_seq_one_letter_code
_entity_poly.pdbx_strand_id
1 'polypeptide(L)'
;MASLCGRLMLNAAKRNITYTPVRFCKMMNDPIEHATGLEKRELLAHRAGDTDPFDMRVFKRGPGTKENPNMIPSAFESRLVGCVCEEDQTYIQWMWLHQVSYPNRTLFKSVHSKLVFSPQFP
;
A
#
# COMPACT_ATOMS: atom_id res chain seq x y z
N MET A 1 23.09 -60.74 15.25
CA MET A 1 23.68 -60.19 14.00
C MET A 1 22.61 -59.69 13.01
N ALA A 2 21.60 -60.50 12.63
CA ALA A 2 20.58 -60.10 11.65
C ALA A 2 19.70 -58.88 12.04
N SER A 3 19.39 -58.72 13.34
CA SER A 3 18.58 -57.59 13.85
C SER A 3 19.28 -56.23 13.73
N LEU A 4 20.62 -56.20 13.77
CA LEU A 4 21.41 -54.97 13.70
C LEU A 4 21.46 -54.43 12.27
N CYS A 5 21.59 -55.31 11.27
CA CYS A 5 21.55 -54.93 9.85
C CYS A 5 20.17 -54.37 9.44
N GLY A 6 19.07 -54.95 9.94
CA GLY A 6 17.72 -54.44 9.65
C GLY A 6 17.46 -53.03 10.21
N ARG A 7 17.99 -52.73 11.40
CA ARG A 7 17.89 -51.39 12.02
C ARG A 7 18.74 -50.34 11.30
N LEU A 8 19.91 -50.72 10.79
CA LEU A 8 20.76 -49.84 9.98
C LEU A 8 20.10 -49.48 8.64
N MET A 9 19.47 -50.45 7.97
CA MET A 9 18.75 -50.23 6.71
C MET A 9 17.52 -49.33 6.89
N LEU A 10 16.72 -49.54 7.95
CA LEU A 10 15.57 -48.69 8.26
C LEU A 10 15.96 -47.26 8.66
N ASN A 11 17.09 -47.06 9.35
CA ASN A 11 17.59 -45.72 9.67
C ASN A 11 18.18 -44.99 8.46
N ALA A 12 18.79 -45.71 7.51
CA ALA A 12 19.25 -45.12 6.25
C ALA A 12 18.07 -44.68 5.36
N ALA A 13 16.99 -45.49 5.30
CA ALA A 13 15.78 -45.14 4.56
C ALA A 13 15.02 -43.94 5.16
N LYS A 14 15.03 -43.78 6.48
CA LYS A 14 14.37 -42.64 7.16
C LYS A 14 15.07 -41.29 6.93
N ARG A 15 16.39 -41.27 6.72
CA ARG A 15 17.16 -40.03 6.57
C ARG A 15 16.87 -39.27 5.27
N ASN A 16 16.38 -39.95 4.23
CA ASN A 16 16.15 -39.32 2.93
C ASN A 16 14.68 -38.90 2.70
N ILE A 17 13.75 -39.31 3.57
CA ILE A 17 12.31 -39.03 3.40
C ILE A 17 11.87 -37.82 4.24
N THR A 18 12.56 -37.52 5.34
CA THR A 18 12.31 -36.30 6.12
C THR A 18 13.13 -35.12 5.57
N TYR A 19 12.83 -34.71 4.33
CA TYR A 19 13.23 -33.39 3.84
C TYR A 19 12.36 -32.35 4.56
N THR A 20 12.90 -31.73 5.61
CA THR A 20 12.18 -30.69 6.36
C THR A 20 11.97 -29.47 5.45
N PRO A 21 10.73 -28.97 5.27
CA PRO A 21 10.44 -27.83 4.37
C PRO A 21 11.18 -26.54 4.78
N VAL A 22 11.62 -26.48 6.04
CA VAL A 22 12.39 -25.36 6.62
C VAL A 22 13.73 -25.12 5.90
N ARG A 23 14.31 -26.12 5.22
CA ARG A 23 15.53 -25.91 4.42
C ARG A 23 15.27 -25.23 3.07
N PHE A 24 14.05 -25.33 2.52
CA PHE A 24 13.71 -24.70 1.25
C PHE A 24 13.49 -23.19 1.38
N CYS A 25 13.07 -22.71 2.55
CA CYS A 25 12.88 -21.28 2.82
C CYS A 25 14.17 -20.45 2.71
N LYS A 26 15.35 -21.06 2.84
CA LYS A 26 16.66 -20.39 2.65
C LYS A 26 17.13 -20.35 1.18
N MET A 27 16.41 -20.97 0.25
CA MET A 27 16.75 -20.95 -1.19
C MET A 27 15.91 -19.93 -1.99
N MET A 28 14.94 -19.26 -1.37
CA MET A 28 14.21 -18.18 -2.02
C MET A 28 15.02 -16.90 -1.96
N ASN A 29 15.06 -16.18 -3.08
CA ASN A 29 15.74 -14.88 -3.16
C ASN A 29 15.03 -13.85 -2.28
N ASP A 30 15.69 -12.74 -1.96
CA ASP A 30 15.10 -11.67 -1.14
C ASP A 30 13.72 -11.27 -1.69
N PRO A 31 12.71 -11.04 -0.83
CA PRO A 31 11.35 -10.80 -1.26
C PRO A 31 11.22 -9.60 -2.23
N ILE A 32 12.12 -8.62 -2.12
CA ILE A 32 12.17 -7.45 -3.02
C ILE A 32 12.69 -7.81 -4.41
N GLU A 33 13.62 -8.76 -4.51
CA GLU A 33 14.17 -9.21 -5.80
C GLU A 33 13.24 -10.20 -6.49
N HIS A 34 12.49 -10.98 -5.72
CA HIS A 34 11.51 -11.92 -6.22
C HIS A 34 10.19 -11.24 -6.63
N ALA A 35 9.76 -10.21 -5.90
CA ALA A 35 8.55 -9.45 -6.24
C ALA A 35 8.67 -8.79 -7.61
N THR A 36 7.57 -8.76 -8.36
CA THR A 36 7.48 -8.11 -9.67
C THR A 36 6.22 -7.25 -9.76
N GLY A 37 6.14 -6.39 -10.77
CA GLY A 37 4.96 -5.55 -11.00
C GLY A 37 4.67 -4.58 -9.85
N LEU A 38 3.40 -4.49 -9.45
CA LEU A 38 2.91 -3.54 -8.44
C LEU A 38 3.49 -3.81 -7.04
N GLU A 39 3.62 -5.09 -6.68
CA GLU A 39 4.14 -5.54 -5.39
C GLU A 39 5.59 -5.03 -5.19
N LYS A 40 6.43 -5.13 -6.23
CA LYS A 40 7.79 -4.60 -6.17
C LYS A 40 7.81 -3.07 -5.96
N ARG A 41 6.91 -2.36 -6.63
CA ARG A 41 6.81 -0.89 -6.51
C ARG A 41 6.40 -0.48 -5.10
N GLU A 42 5.44 -1.19 -4.51
CA GLU A 42 5.03 -0.97 -3.12
C GLU A 42 6.22 -1.16 -2.16
N LEU A 43 6.95 -2.27 -2.29
CA LEU A 43 8.10 -2.58 -1.44
C LEU A 43 9.23 -1.54 -1.57
N LEU A 44 9.49 -1.06 -2.78
CA LEU A 44 10.49 -0.02 -3.03
C LEU A 44 10.07 1.34 -2.47
N ALA A 45 8.81 1.73 -2.63
CA ALA A 45 8.27 2.98 -2.07
C ALA A 45 8.28 2.94 -0.54
N HIS A 46 7.89 1.80 0.05
CA HIS A 46 7.98 1.59 1.49
C HIS A 46 9.42 1.73 2.00
N ARG A 47 10.40 1.21 1.25
CA ARG A 47 11.83 1.35 1.58
C ARG A 47 12.34 2.79 1.42
N ALA A 48 11.77 3.57 0.51
CA ALA A 48 12.06 4.99 0.33
C ALA A 48 11.45 5.87 1.44
N GLY A 49 10.58 5.32 2.30
CA GLY A 49 9.93 6.02 3.40
C GLY A 49 8.48 6.44 3.10
N ASP A 50 7.97 6.17 1.89
CA ASP A 50 6.57 6.43 1.54
C ASP A 50 5.69 5.32 2.10
N THR A 51 4.97 5.64 3.18
CA THR A 51 4.17 4.64 3.91
C THR A 51 2.84 4.24 3.24
N ASP A 52 2.38 5.02 2.26
CA ASP A 52 1.13 4.75 1.52
C ASP A 52 1.24 5.20 0.05
N PRO A 53 1.97 4.44 -0.79
CA PRO A 53 2.20 4.80 -2.19
C PRO A 53 0.96 4.67 -3.09
N PHE A 54 -0.05 3.90 -2.67
CA PHE A 54 -1.26 3.60 -3.45
C PHE A 54 -2.55 4.16 -2.82
N ASP A 55 -2.43 5.14 -1.91
CA ASP A 55 -3.56 5.76 -1.20
C ASP A 55 -4.56 4.73 -0.61
N MET A 56 -4.06 3.63 -0.05
CA MET A 56 -4.91 2.58 0.53
C MET A 56 -5.52 3.01 1.87
N ARG A 57 -4.97 4.03 2.52
CA ARG A 57 -5.47 4.53 3.80
C ARG A 57 -6.51 5.63 3.60
N VAL A 58 -7.41 5.74 4.57
CA VAL A 58 -8.37 6.84 4.62
C VAL A 58 -7.63 8.16 4.83
N PHE A 59 -7.80 9.09 3.90
CA PHE A 59 -7.24 10.43 4.01
C PHE A 59 -7.87 11.17 5.19
N LYS A 60 -7.07 11.52 6.19
CA LYS A 60 -7.53 12.30 7.35
C LYS A 60 -7.51 13.78 7.00
N ARG A 61 -8.66 14.44 7.17
CA ARG A 61 -8.77 15.88 6.97
C ARG A 61 -7.90 16.65 7.96
N GLY A 62 -7.24 17.70 7.48
CA GLY A 62 -6.66 18.74 8.29
C GLY A 62 -7.69 19.83 8.66
N PRO A 63 -7.23 20.98 9.19
CA PRO A 63 -8.13 22.06 9.61
C PRO A 63 -8.89 22.72 8.45
N GLY A 64 -8.43 22.56 7.20
CA GLY A 64 -9.17 22.99 6.02
C GLY A 64 -9.40 24.51 5.94
N THR A 65 -8.54 25.32 6.55
CA THR A 65 -8.65 26.78 6.51
C THR A 65 -8.19 27.34 5.17
N LYS A 66 -8.45 28.62 4.93
CA LYS A 66 -8.04 29.30 3.71
C LYS A 66 -6.51 29.32 3.58
N GLU A 67 -5.81 29.42 4.69
CA GLU A 67 -4.35 29.51 4.76
C GLU A 67 -3.73 28.11 4.61
N ASN A 68 -4.36 27.10 5.24
CA ASN A 68 -3.89 25.71 5.26
C ASN A 68 -4.97 24.76 4.72
N PRO A 69 -5.15 24.70 3.38
CA PRO A 69 -6.10 23.78 2.76
C PRO A 69 -5.64 22.33 2.87
N ASN A 70 -6.58 21.39 2.75
CA ASN A 70 -6.28 19.97 2.65
C ASN A 70 -5.59 19.67 1.32
N MET A 71 -4.38 19.12 1.37
CA MET A 71 -3.57 18.80 0.21
C MET A 71 -3.93 17.42 -0.31
N ILE A 72 -4.63 17.37 -1.44
CA ILE A 72 -5.13 16.14 -2.03
C ILE A 72 -4.18 15.73 -3.17
N PRO A 73 -3.42 14.63 -3.04
CA PRO A 73 -2.56 14.13 -4.11
C PRO A 73 -3.40 13.76 -5.34
N SER A 74 -2.85 13.88 -6.55
CA SER A 74 -3.49 13.40 -7.77
C SER A 74 -2.45 13.23 -8.86
N ALA A 75 -2.56 12.16 -9.63
CA ALA A 75 -1.76 11.93 -10.84
C ALA A 75 -2.31 12.71 -12.07
N PHE A 76 -3.53 13.23 -11.98
CA PHE A 76 -4.22 13.93 -13.07
C PHE A 76 -4.60 15.36 -12.69
N GLU A 77 -4.99 16.14 -13.69
CA GLU A 77 -5.40 17.53 -13.54
C GLU A 77 -6.68 17.72 -12.71
N SER A 78 -7.44 16.66 -12.52
CA SER A 78 -8.63 16.65 -11.66
C SER A 78 -8.77 15.34 -10.90
N ARG A 79 -9.34 15.40 -9.70
CA ARG A 79 -9.63 14.24 -8.84
C ARG A 79 -11.03 14.37 -8.26
N LEU A 80 -11.77 13.27 -8.25
CA LEU A 80 -13.06 13.20 -7.58
C LEU A 80 -12.83 13.16 -6.06
N VAL A 81 -13.47 14.06 -5.33
CA VAL A 81 -13.36 14.18 -3.87
C VAL A 81 -14.72 13.97 -3.25
N GLY A 82 -14.80 13.03 -2.31
CA GLY A 82 -15.96 12.83 -1.45
C GLY A 82 -15.69 13.40 -0.06
N CYS A 83 -16.51 14.36 0.38
CA CYS A 83 -16.42 14.92 1.72
C CYS A 83 -17.60 14.48 2.59
N VAL A 84 -17.25 13.95 3.76
CA VAL A 84 -18.15 13.76 4.91
C VAL A 84 -17.87 14.94 5.84
N CYS A 85 -18.73 15.96 5.82
CA CYS A 85 -18.47 17.23 6.51
C CYS A 85 -18.67 17.09 8.02
N GLU A 86 -19.69 16.35 8.43
CA GLU A 86 -20.07 16.11 9.82
C GLU A 86 -19.92 14.61 10.11
N GLU A 87 -19.52 14.24 11.33
CA GLU A 87 -19.21 12.85 11.67
C GLU A 87 -20.43 11.91 11.56
N ASP A 88 -21.63 12.43 11.83
CA ASP A 88 -22.89 11.70 11.75
C ASP A 88 -23.58 11.77 10.37
N GLN A 89 -22.92 12.38 9.37
CA GLN A 89 -23.52 12.57 8.06
C GLN A 89 -23.61 11.24 7.30
N THR A 90 -24.83 10.83 6.95
CA THR A 90 -25.11 9.55 6.26
C THR A 90 -24.92 9.59 4.74
N TYR A 91 -24.60 10.76 4.18
CA TYR A 91 -24.39 10.95 2.74
C TYR A 91 -23.05 11.61 2.46
N ILE A 92 -22.42 11.20 1.36
CA ILE A 92 -21.14 11.75 0.90
C ILE A 92 -21.43 12.85 -0.13
N GLN A 93 -20.82 14.01 0.05
CA GLN A 93 -20.86 15.07 -0.97
C GLN A 93 -19.68 14.88 -1.92
N TRP A 94 -19.98 14.63 -3.20
CA TRP A 94 -18.99 14.43 -4.23
C TRP A 94 -18.77 15.69 -5.06
N MET A 95 -17.52 15.98 -5.42
CA MET A 95 -17.22 17.02 -6.39
C MET A 95 -15.93 16.75 -7.14
N TRP A 96 -15.79 17.36 -8.32
CA TRP A 96 -14.53 17.39 -9.05
C TRP A 96 -13.65 18.51 -8.51
N LEU A 97 -12.44 18.16 -8.08
CA LEU A 97 -11.40 19.11 -7.73
C LEU A 97 -10.43 19.23 -8.90
N HIS A 98 -10.17 20.45 -9.38
CA HIS A 98 -9.28 20.72 -10.51
C HIS A 98 -7.99 21.41 -10.05
N GLN A 99 -6.89 21.21 -10.80
CA GLN A 99 -5.59 21.83 -10.53
C GLN A 99 -5.52 23.30 -10.97
N VAL A 100 -6.25 23.67 -12.04
CA VAL A 100 -6.15 24.98 -12.69
C VAL A 100 -7.17 25.97 -12.15
N SER A 101 -6.61 27.10 -11.76
CA SER A 101 -7.16 28.32 -11.16
C SER A 101 -8.35 28.95 -11.88
N TYR A 102 -9.57 28.70 -11.41
CA TYR A 102 -10.63 29.72 -11.26
C TYR A 102 -11.85 29.16 -10.47
N PRO A 103 -12.25 29.74 -9.32
CA PRO A 103 -11.39 29.97 -8.17
C PRO A 103 -10.90 28.61 -7.61
N ASN A 104 -9.59 28.50 -7.40
CA ASN A 104 -8.85 27.25 -7.09
C ASN A 104 -9.06 26.72 -5.65
N ARG A 105 -10.29 26.84 -5.14
CA ARG A 105 -10.73 26.51 -3.79
C ARG A 105 -12.18 26.10 -3.88
N THR A 106 -12.44 24.80 -4.06
CA THR A 106 -13.78 24.33 -3.83
C THR A 106 -14.05 24.33 -2.33
N LEU A 107 -15.08 25.06 -1.93
CA LEU A 107 -15.54 25.16 -0.55
C LEU A 107 -16.51 24.01 -0.27
N PHE A 108 -16.05 23.01 0.49
CA PHE A 108 -16.96 22.04 1.10
C PHE A 108 -17.42 22.59 2.44
N LYS A 109 -18.59 23.26 2.51
CA LYS A 109 -19.14 23.82 3.76
C LYS A 109 -18.04 24.50 4.64
N SER A 110 -17.23 25.39 4.05
CA SER A 110 -16.07 26.09 4.67
C SER A 110 -14.72 25.36 4.75
N VAL A 111 -14.63 24.10 4.34
CA VAL A 111 -13.36 23.34 4.26
C VAL A 111 -12.71 23.56 2.88
N HIS A 112 -11.48 24.06 2.88
CA HIS A 112 -10.69 24.27 1.68
C HIS A 112 -9.86 23.03 1.36
N SER A 113 -9.94 22.58 0.11
CA SER A 113 -9.10 21.51 -0.43
C SER A 113 -8.36 22.00 -1.66
N LYS A 114 -7.10 21.59 -1.82
CA LYS A 114 -6.24 21.94 -2.93
C LYS A 114 -5.64 20.67 -3.53
N LEU A 115 -5.73 20.53 -4.84
CA LEU A 115 -5.12 19.42 -5.56
C LEU A 115 -3.62 19.67 -5.67
N VAL A 116 -2.84 18.66 -5.32
CA VAL A 116 -1.39 18.64 -5.44
C VAL A 116 -1.04 17.54 -6.42
N PHE A 117 -0.26 17.90 -7.43
CA PHE A 117 0.25 16.89 -8.35
C PHE A 117 1.22 15.98 -7.60
N SER A 118 0.87 14.70 -7.52
CA SER A 118 1.74 13.65 -7.00
C SER A 118 1.94 12.66 -8.13
N PRO A 119 3.17 12.50 -8.65
CA PRO A 119 3.45 11.46 -9.62
C PRO A 119 3.38 10.11 -8.91
N GLN A 120 2.17 9.58 -8.75
CA GLN A 120 1.96 8.16 -8.46
C GLN A 120 2.36 7.43 -9.74
N PHE A 121 3.67 7.24 -9.87
CA PHE A 121 4.38 6.29 -10.71
C PHE A 121 3.56 5.69 -11.89
N PRO A 122 3.81 6.09 -13.17
CA PRO A 122 3.08 5.54 -14.32
C PRO A 122 3.26 4.04 -14.49
#